data_AF-A0A8H3TRT2-F1
#
_entry.id   AF-A0A8H3TRT2-F1
#
_cell.length_a   1.000
_cell.length_b   1.000
_cell.length_c   1.000
_cell.angle_alpha   90.00
_cell.angle_beta   90.00
_cell.angle_gamma   90.00
#
_symmetry.space_group_name_H-M   'P 1'
#
loop_
_entity.id
_entity.type
_entity.pdbx_description
1 polymer ?
#
loop_
_entity_poly.entity_id
_entity_poly.type
_entity_poly.pdbx_seq_one_letter_code
_entity_poly.pdbx_strand_id
1 'polypeptide(L)'
;MSRIFKRAASTAAEVTAASTPSTARPATAATALAKARTATLPHAVRDRQSTYLAATGKAASDDGVPTLTPSQEIRFQTLRAEGKLSGDEASARLEFIRNHDAWRSRVRGHRQVQNLPARDAVTENSTATPGTLASPAKIHAFTDANTVPGVEALAAQRIYLPNIQIRLMRNHTPPGEAYDTSIATFRIPPSMTKNDLRSYLYAVYGLPVTFIRTDNYIAPQARVGTTNSLQRIKGSEKTYKRAVVGLLEPFHYPDDVAELDAIIDSPATDAESELRRSRAIEGKKKREEWMNAQFMSDLQVSQRKRSMMKLAKGWRWRGQTHDNSGNIVREIMKKRQERENAVAEIVKGLSLGA
;
A
#
# COMPACT_ATOMS: atom_id res chain seq x y z
N MET A 1 32.32 -34.34 26.21
CA MET A 1 32.82 -33.02 26.65
C MET A 1 32.12 -31.92 25.86
N SER A 2 30.85 -31.68 26.17
CA SER A 2 29.99 -30.70 25.52
C SER A 2 30.09 -29.35 26.23
N ARG A 3 30.38 -28.30 25.47
CA ARG A 3 30.21 -26.91 25.90
C ARG A 3 29.20 -26.28 24.96
N ILE A 4 28.58 -25.21 25.47
CA ILE A 4 27.61 -24.30 24.84
C ILE A 4 26.19 -24.58 25.33
N PHE A 5 25.78 -23.84 26.37
CA PHE A 5 24.50 -23.13 26.49
C PHE A 5 24.46 -22.47 27.88
N LYS A 6 24.66 -21.15 27.95
CA LYS A 6 24.27 -20.31 29.09
C LYS A 6 23.83 -18.95 28.56
N ARG A 7 22.52 -18.71 28.56
CA ARG A 7 21.89 -17.40 28.85
C ARG A 7 20.37 -17.53 28.70
N ALA A 8 19.70 -17.72 29.84
CA ALA A 8 18.31 -17.37 30.06
C ALA A 8 18.15 -17.15 31.57
N ALA A 9 17.90 -15.92 31.97
CA ALA A 9 17.35 -15.56 33.29
C ALA A 9 16.74 -14.17 33.17
N SER A 10 15.47 -14.16 32.74
CA SER A 10 14.52 -13.08 32.97
C SER A 10 13.80 -13.32 34.30
N THR A 11 13.07 -12.29 34.73
CA THR A 11 12.00 -12.25 35.76
C THR A 11 12.42 -11.97 37.19
N ALA A 12 12.08 -10.75 37.64
CA ALA A 12 11.09 -10.48 38.71
C ALA A 12 11.56 -9.33 39.62
N ALA A 13 10.98 -8.14 39.44
CA ALA A 13 10.84 -7.12 40.47
C ALA A 13 9.55 -6.36 40.15
N GLU A 14 8.44 -6.73 40.79
CA GLU A 14 7.93 -6.21 42.07
C GLU A 14 7.05 -4.98 41.85
N VAL A 15 5.74 -5.23 41.98
CA VAL A 15 4.66 -4.26 41.92
C VAL A 15 4.35 -3.85 43.35
N THR A 16 4.56 -2.58 43.69
CA THR A 16 3.97 -1.95 44.87
C THR A 16 3.14 -0.74 44.43
N ALA A 17 1.86 -0.80 44.75
CA ALA A 17 0.88 0.25 44.52
C ALA A 17 0.78 1.15 45.76
N ALA A 18 0.77 2.47 45.56
CA ALA A 18 -0.11 3.43 46.26
C ALA A 18 0.26 4.88 45.88
N SER A 19 -0.65 5.59 45.21
CA SER A 19 -1.02 6.97 45.58
C SER A 19 -2.08 7.53 44.60
N THR A 20 -3.08 8.17 45.20
CA THR A 20 -4.25 8.84 44.61
C THR A 20 -3.88 10.04 43.70
N PRO A 21 -4.67 10.35 42.65
CA PRO A 21 -4.38 11.48 41.78
C PRO A 21 -4.89 12.80 42.37
N SER A 22 -3.95 13.69 42.72
CA SER A 22 -4.23 15.09 43.04
C SER A 22 -4.42 15.91 41.77
N THR A 23 -5.51 16.66 41.71
CA THR A 23 -5.89 17.56 40.62
C THR A 23 -5.09 18.86 40.70
N ALA A 24 -3.89 18.87 40.13
CA ALA A 24 -3.18 20.10 39.79
C ALA A 24 -2.45 19.90 38.46
N ARG A 25 -2.84 20.68 37.45
CA ARG A 25 -2.25 20.67 36.11
C ARG A 25 -1.04 21.61 36.12
N PRO A 26 0.22 21.11 36.07
CA PRO A 26 1.36 22.00 36.00
C PRO A 26 1.62 22.44 34.55
N ALA A 27 1.94 23.72 34.37
CA ALA A 27 2.35 24.33 33.10
C ALA A 27 3.62 23.70 32.47
N THR A 28 4.19 22.67 33.09
CA THR A 28 5.42 21.97 32.68
C THR A 28 5.19 20.85 31.66
N ALA A 29 3.94 20.41 31.44
CA ALA A 29 3.63 19.33 30.52
C ALA A 29 3.98 19.65 29.05
N ALA A 30 3.80 20.91 28.62
CA ALA A 30 4.15 21.32 27.25
C ALA A 30 5.66 21.29 27.00
N THR A 31 6.46 21.71 27.99
CA THR A 31 7.93 21.74 27.91
C THR A 31 8.51 20.32 28.00
N ALA A 32 7.90 19.44 28.80
CA ALA A 32 8.27 18.03 28.88
C ALA A 32 7.93 17.29 27.57
N LEU A 33 6.78 17.57 26.94
CA LEU A 33 6.40 16.99 25.66
C LEU A 33 7.30 17.48 24.52
N ALA A 34 7.73 18.74 24.55
CA ALA A 34 8.68 19.30 23.59
C ALA A 34 10.07 18.65 23.72
N LYS A 35 10.56 18.42 24.96
CA LYS A 35 11.80 17.67 25.22
C LYS A 35 11.70 16.20 24.81
N ALA A 36 10.54 15.55 24.99
CA ALA A 36 10.32 14.18 24.56
C ALA A 36 10.26 14.04 23.02
N ARG A 37 9.65 15.01 22.32
CA ARG A 37 9.59 15.04 20.85
C ARG A 37 10.96 15.23 20.18
N THR A 38 11.88 15.95 20.84
CA THR A 38 13.25 16.10 20.34
C THR A 38 14.13 14.90 20.67
N ALA A 39 13.75 14.05 21.63
CA ALA A 39 14.42 12.80 21.97
C ALA A 39 14.30 11.71 20.89
N THR A 40 13.21 11.72 20.13
CA THR A 40 12.92 10.74 19.06
C THR A 40 13.47 11.14 17.69
N LEU A 41 14.13 12.29 17.57
CA LEU A 41 14.73 12.72 16.30
C LEU A 41 16.12 12.08 16.13
N PRO A 42 16.50 11.62 14.92
CA PRO A 42 17.84 11.15 14.63
C PRO A 42 18.90 12.22 14.99
N HIS A 43 20.04 11.81 15.54
CA HIS A 43 21.10 12.71 16.00
C HIS A 43 21.50 13.78 14.96
N ALA A 44 21.67 13.39 13.69
CA ALA A 44 22.00 14.31 12.61
C ALA A 44 20.95 15.42 12.38
N VAL A 45 19.68 15.17 12.69
CA VAL A 45 18.59 16.15 12.60
C VAL A 45 18.64 17.10 13.79
N ARG A 46 18.96 16.59 14.98
CA ARG A 46 19.12 17.39 16.20
C ARG A 46 20.32 18.33 16.06
N ASP A 47 21.45 17.85 15.54
CA ASP A 47 22.64 18.66 15.32
C ASP A 47 22.43 19.73 14.25
N ARG A 48 21.66 19.43 13.19
CA ARG A 48 21.22 20.44 12.22
C ARG A 48 20.30 21.49 12.83
N GLN A 49 19.39 21.09 13.71
CA GLN A 49 18.47 22.04 14.35
C GLN A 49 19.20 22.93 15.36
N SER A 50 20.13 22.39 16.15
CA SER A 50 20.92 23.18 17.11
C SER A 50 21.84 24.16 16.39
N THR A 51 22.52 23.72 15.33
CA THR A 51 23.36 24.60 14.49
C THR A 51 22.54 25.65 13.76
N TYR A 52 21.34 25.31 13.27
CA TYR A 52 20.44 26.28 12.63
C TYR A 52 19.90 27.32 13.62
N LEU A 53 19.50 26.90 14.82
CA LEU A 53 19.03 27.81 15.88
C LEU A 53 20.16 28.73 16.38
N ALA A 54 21.37 28.19 16.54
CA ALA A 54 22.55 28.97 16.92
C ALA A 54 22.97 29.98 15.82
N ALA A 55 22.88 29.59 14.55
CA ALA A 55 23.24 30.46 13.42
C ALA A 55 22.20 31.56 13.14
N THR A 56 20.94 31.36 13.54
CA THR A 56 19.85 32.31 13.24
C THR A 56 19.55 33.30 14.37
N GLY A 57 20.17 33.16 15.54
CA GLY A 57 20.03 34.12 16.66
C GLY A 57 18.59 34.33 17.15
N LYS A 58 17.63 33.45 16.81
CA LYS A 58 16.22 33.61 17.16
C LYS A 58 15.95 33.10 18.57
N ALA A 59 16.22 33.95 19.57
CA ALA A 59 15.34 34.03 20.72
C ALA A 59 13.94 34.44 20.22
N ALA A 60 12.88 33.91 20.83
CA ALA A 60 11.52 34.33 20.54
C ALA A 60 11.44 35.87 20.64
N SER A 61 11.08 36.55 19.55
CA SER A 61 10.87 37.99 19.56
C SER A 61 9.72 38.31 20.51
N ASP A 62 9.97 39.16 21.50
CA ASP A 62 9.00 39.60 22.53
C ASP A 62 7.77 40.34 21.95
N ASP A 63 7.82 40.72 20.68
CA ASP A 63 6.79 41.54 20.03
C ASP A 63 5.51 40.79 19.61
N GLY A 64 5.39 39.49 19.90
CA GLY A 64 4.21 38.69 19.56
C GLY A 64 3.92 38.51 18.06
N VAL A 65 4.73 39.10 17.17
CA VAL A 65 4.61 38.92 15.72
C VAL A 65 5.22 37.58 15.32
N PRO A 66 4.46 36.66 14.71
CA PRO A 66 4.97 35.37 14.31
C PRO A 66 6.06 35.54 13.24
N THR A 67 7.32 35.22 13.59
CA THR A 67 8.45 35.43 12.68
C THR A 67 8.48 34.36 11.58
N LEU A 68 8.52 34.81 10.32
CA LEU A 68 8.59 33.96 9.14
C LEU A 68 9.92 33.18 9.07
N THR A 69 9.90 32.00 8.43
CA THR A 69 11.15 31.29 8.08
C THR A 69 11.89 32.05 6.95
N PRO A 70 13.22 31.94 6.80
CA PRO A 70 13.95 32.68 5.75
C PRO A 70 13.40 32.47 4.34
N SER A 71 13.00 31.26 3.99
CA SER A 71 12.35 30.95 2.70
C SER A 71 10.97 31.58 2.54
N GLN A 72 10.22 31.72 3.64
CA GLN A 72 8.93 32.39 3.64
C GLN A 72 9.11 33.90 3.55
N GLU A 73 10.14 34.46 4.16
CA GLU A 73 10.48 35.88 4.09
C GLU A 73 10.81 36.29 2.65
N ILE A 74 11.67 35.52 1.95
CA ILE A 74 11.97 35.77 0.53
C ILE A 74 10.69 35.75 -0.31
N ARG A 75 9.81 34.78 -0.06
CA ARG A 75 8.54 34.66 -0.80
C ARG A 75 7.58 35.80 -0.48
N PHE A 76 7.50 36.22 0.78
CA PHE A 76 6.74 37.37 1.22
C PHE A 76 7.23 38.65 0.52
N GLN A 77 8.53 38.90 0.51
CA GLN A 77 9.13 40.05 -0.17
C GLN A 77 8.87 40.02 -1.68
N THR A 78 8.96 38.85 -2.30
CA THR A 78 8.64 38.67 -3.74
C THR A 78 7.18 39.04 -4.03
N LEU A 79 6.24 38.54 -3.24
CA LEU A 79 4.80 38.85 -3.41
C LEU A 79 4.48 40.32 -3.14
N ARG A 80 5.22 40.96 -2.24
CA ARG A 80 5.10 42.40 -1.97
C ARG A 80 5.65 43.24 -3.12
N ALA A 81 6.80 42.86 -3.68
CA ALA A 81 7.36 43.50 -4.87
C ALA A 81 6.45 43.36 -6.10
N GLU A 82 5.73 42.24 -6.21
CA GLU A 82 4.70 42.02 -7.23
C GLU A 82 3.38 42.78 -6.97
N GLY A 83 3.24 43.47 -5.83
CA GLY A 83 2.03 44.19 -5.46
C GLY A 83 0.84 43.31 -5.07
N LYS A 84 1.05 42.01 -4.81
CA LYS A 84 -0.02 41.06 -4.46
C LYS A 84 -0.45 41.11 -3.00
N LEU A 85 0.36 41.73 -2.15
CA LEU A 85 0.09 41.96 -0.73
C LEU A 85 0.09 43.47 -0.51
N SER A 86 -1.06 44.03 -0.14
CA SER A 86 -1.24 45.47 0.10
C SER A 86 -1.26 45.80 1.59
N GLY A 87 -0.88 47.03 1.94
CA GLY A 87 -0.97 47.56 3.30
C GLY A 87 0.36 47.56 4.07
N ASP A 88 0.25 47.82 5.37
CA ASP A 88 1.37 47.86 6.29
C ASP A 88 2.09 46.51 6.38
N GLU A 89 3.38 46.52 6.72
CA GLU A 89 4.20 45.31 6.71
C GLU A 89 3.66 44.24 7.67
N ALA A 90 3.16 44.64 8.83
CA ALA A 90 2.60 43.73 9.81
C ALA A 90 1.29 43.07 9.32
N SER A 91 0.37 43.84 8.74
CA SER A 91 -0.90 43.31 8.22
C SER A 91 -0.67 42.42 6.99
N ALA A 92 0.22 42.83 6.07
CA ALA A 92 0.61 42.03 4.92
C ALA A 92 1.28 40.71 5.32
N ARG A 93 2.13 40.71 6.36
CA ARG A 93 2.73 39.48 6.91
C ARG A 93 1.68 38.56 7.51
N LEU A 94 0.73 39.10 8.29
CA LEU A 94 -0.36 38.31 8.86
C LEU A 94 -1.25 37.71 7.77
N GLU A 95 -1.56 38.48 6.73
CA GLU A 95 -2.32 37.99 5.57
C GLU A 95 -1.56 36.89 4.83
N PHE A 96 -0.25 37.05 4.62
CA PHE A 96 0.60 36.03 4.03
C PHE A 96 0.60 34.73 4.86
N ILE A 97 0.71 34.84 6.19
CA ILE A 97 0.65 33.68 7.10
C ILE A 97 -0.73 33.03 7.03
N ARG A 98 -1.83 33.79 7.07
CA ARG A 98 -3.20 33.25 6.93
C ARG A 98 -3.37 32.53 5.61
N ASN A 99 -2.93 33.11 4.50
CA ASN A 99 -3.04 32.49 3.17
C ASN A 99 -2.20 31.22 3.08
N HIS A 100 -1.00 31.24 3.64
CA HIS A 100 -0.13 30.07 3.70
C HIS A 100 -0.71 28.96 4.60
N ASP A 101 -1.27 29.32 5.76
CA ASP A 101 -1.90 28.38 6.68
C ASP A 101 -3.24 27.87 6.17
N ALA A 102 -4.01 28.68 5.45
CA ALA A 102 -5.21 28.26 4.72
C ALA A 102 -4.84 27.25 3.62
N TRP A 103 -3.77 27.50 2.87
CA TRP A 103 -3.25 26.55 1.89
C TRP A 103 -2.73 25.27 2.57
N ARG A 104 -1.98 25.39 3.67
CA ARG A 104 -1.46 24.24 4.41
C ARG A 104 -2.55 23.42 5.09
N SER A 105 -3.57 24.05 5.65
CA SER A 105 -4.72 23.37 6.27
C SER A 105 -5.57 22.68 5.21
N ARG A 106 -5.75 23.29 4.03
CA ARG A 106 -6.33 22.62 2.85
C ARG A 106 -5.53 21.38 2.45
N VAL A 107 -4.20 21.42 2.53
CA VAL A 107 -3.31 20.30 2.16
C VAL A 107 -3.17 19.25 3.28
N ARG A 108 -3.26 19.64 4.55
CA ARG A 108 -3.00 18.76 5.72
C ARG A 108 -4.25 18.24 6.39
N GLY A 109 -5.44 18.75 6.08
CA GLY A 109 -6.71 18.30 6.66
C GLY A 109 -6.85 18.54 8.17
N HIS A 110 -5.93 19.28 8.81
CA HIS A 110 -6.04 19.66 10.21
C HIS A 110 -6.63 21.07 10.31
N ARG A 111 -7.93 21.15 10.56
CA ARG A 111 -8.51 22.24 11.33
C ARG A 111 -8.98 21.63 12.65
N GLN A 112 -8.20 21.82 13.71
CA GLN A 112 -8.75 21.68 15.05
C GLN A 112 -9.68 22.88 15.19
N VAL A 113 -10.99 22.68 15.01
CA VAL A 113 -11.96 23.66 15.46
C VAL A 113 -11.86 23.63 16.97
N GLN A 114 -11.02 24.48 17.54
CA GLN A 114 -11.14 24.80 18.95
C GLN A 114 -12.50 25.47 19.07
N ASN A 115 -13.47 24.72 19.59
CA ASN A 115 -14.65 25.30 20.20
C ASN A 115 -14.13 26.10 21.40
N LEU A 116 -13.65 27.31 21.15
CA LEU A 116 -13.44 28.29 22.19
C LEU A 116 -14.84 28.59 22.76
N PRO A 117 -15.08 28.35 24.06
CA PRO A 117 -16.37 28.68 24.64
C PRO A 117 -16.63 30.18 24.47
N ALA A 118 -17.89 30.52 24.19
CA ALA A 118 -18.40 31.88 24.05
C ALA A 118 -18.27 32.67 25.36
N ARG A 119 -17.04 33.06 25.69
CA ARG A 119 -16.69 34.03 26.72
C ARG A 119 -15.84 35.07 26.03
N ASP A 120 -16.52 36.01 25.39
CA ASP A 120 -16.10 37.40 25.11
C ASP A 120 -17.19 38.11 24.28
N ALA A 121 -18.47 37.81 24.54
CA ALA A 121 -19.57 38.70 24.19
C ALA A 121 -19.68 39.75 25.29
N VAL A 122 -18.64 40.57 25.43
CA VAL A 122 -18.72 41.81 26.19
C VAL A 122 -19.38 42.84 25.27
N THR A 123 -20.54 43.27 25.71
CA THR A 123 -21.34 44.41 25.27
C THR A 123 -20.47 45.60 24.84
N GLU A 124 -20.51 45.93 23.55
CA GLU A 124 -20.26 47.30 23.11
C GLU A 124 -21.52 47.82 22.43
N ASN A 125 -22.22 48.67 23.18
CA ASN A 125 -23.30 49.49 22.67
C ASN A 125 -22.73 50.46 21.62
N SER A 126 -23.32 50.41 20.45
CA SER A 126 -23.11 51.29 19.31
C SER A 126 -23.34 52.77 19.67
N THR A 127 -22.37 53.62 19.35
CA THR A 127 -22.65 55.00 18.91
C THR A 127 -21.96 55.19 17.56
N ALA A 128 -22.73 55.70 16.60
CA ALA A 128 -22.47 55.63 15.17
C ALA A 128 -21.41 56.62 14.65
N THR A 129 -20.72 56.26 13.57
CA THR A 129 -20.35 57.19 12.48
C THR A 129 -20.26 56.42 11.15
N PRO A 130 -20.86 56.92 10.05
CA PRO A 130 -20.91 56.21 8.78
C PRO A 130 -19.75 56.61 7.86
N GLY A 131 -19.14 55.64 7.21
CA GLY A 131 -18.27 55.85 6.05
C GLY A 131 -17.06 54.95 6.05
N THR A 132 -17.09 53.91 5.21
CA THR A 132 -16.05 53.58 4.23
C THR A 132 -16.38 52.25 3.55
N LEU A 133 -16.55 52.38 2.24
CA LEU A 133 -16.62 51.43 1.14
C LEU A 133 -16.17 49.97 1.40
N ALA A 134 -17.13 49.07 1.20
CA ALA A 134 -17.07 47.74 0.60
C ALA A 134 -15.69 47.06 0.45
N SER A 135 -15.45 46.07 1.32
CA SER A 135 -14.51 44.97 1.10
C SER A 135 -15.27 43.70 0.69
N PRO A 136 -14.79 42.90 -0.28
CA PRO A 136 -15.58 41.84 -0.90
C PRO A 136 -15.63 40.54 -0.09
N ALA A 137 -16.80 39.89 -0.19
CA ALA A 137 -17.08 38.48 0.09
C ALA A 137 -16.94 37.99 1.54
N LYS A 138 -17.98 38.27 2.34
CA LYS A 138 -18.45 37.29 3.34
C LYS A 138 -18.69 35.96 2.63
N ILE A 139 -17.78 35.00 2.79
CA ILE A 139 -18.07 33.61 2.50
C ILE A 139 -19.19 33.22 3.45
N HIS A 140 -20.40 33.04 2.91
CA HIS A 140 -21.51 32.44 3.63
C HIS A 140 -21.05 31.06 4.10
N ALA A 141 -20.70 30.94 5.38
CA ALA A 141 -20.74 29.67 6.07
C ALA A 141 -22.21 29.26 6.06
N PHE A 142 -22.59 28.44 5.09
CA PHE A 142 -23.87 27.75 5.07
C PHE A 142 -23.81 26.74 6.21
N THR A 143 -24.13 27.21 7.41
CA THR A 143 -24.35 26.35 8.56
C THR A 143 -25.68 25.66 8.32
N ASP A 144 -25.62 24.44 7.77
CA ASP A 144 -26.77 23.54 7.76
C ASP A 144 -27.29 23.43 9.21
N ALA A 145 -28.51 23.89 9.44
CA ALA A 145 -29.21 23.84 10.73
C ALA A 145 -29.49 22.40 11.22
N ASN A 146 -29.08 21.38 10.46
CA ASN A 146 -29.22 19.96 10.76
C ASN A 146 -27.87 19.28 11.06
N THR A 147 -27.02 19.92 11.86
CA THR A 147 -25.85 19.23 12.40
C THR A 147 -26.29 18.34 13.56
N VAL A 148 -26.49 17.05 13.26
CA VAL A 148 -26.70 16.01 14.28
C VAL A 148 -25.54 16.04 15.27
N PRO A 149 -25.78 16.14 16.59
CA PRO A 149 -24.70 16.11 17.58
C PRO A 149 -24.02 14.74 17.53
N GLY A 150 -22.75 14.71 17.12
CA GLY A 150 -21.96 13.47 16.99
C GLY A 150 -21.23 13.31 15.66
N VAL A 151 -21.55 14.12 14.65
CA VAL A 151 -20.77 14.15 13.40
C VAL A 151 -19.57 15.06 13.62
N GLU A 152 -18.38 14.47 13.79
CA GLU A 152 -17.12 15.19 13.78
C GLU A 152 -17.10 16.15 12.59
N ALA A 153 -16.91 17.45 12.87
CA ALA A 153 -16.91 18.49 11.85
C ALA A 153 -15.82 18.17 10.81
N LEU A 154 -16.26 17.69 9.64
CA LEU A 154 -15.38 17.34 8.53
C LEU A 154 -14.67 18.62 8.06
N ALA A 155 -13.42 18.80 8.51
CA ALA A 155 -12.60 19.99 8.28
C ALA A 155 -12.16 20.20 6.82
N ALA A 156 -12.71 19.43 5.87
CA ALA A 156 -12.32 19.41 4.47
C ALA A 156 -13.35 20.12 3.57
N GLN A 157 -12.87 20.64 2.45
CA GLN A 157 -13.74 21.14 1.40
C GLN A 157 -14.61 19.99 0.88
N ARG A 158 -15.93 20.12 0.98
CA ARG A 158 -16.87 19.14 0.42
C ARG A 158 -16.77 19.18 -1.11
N ILE A 159 -16.43 18.05 -1.71
CA ILE A 159 -16.38 17.87 -3.16
C ILE A 159 -17.52 16.91 -3.51
N TYR A 160 -18.62 17.44 -4.05
CA TYR A 160 -19.81 16.64 -4.35
C TYR A 160 -19.64 15.79 -5.61
N LEU A 161 -18.91 16.30 -6.60
CA LEU A 161 -18.74 15.66 -7.92
C LEU A 161 -17.25 15.52 -8.26
N PRO A 162 -16.56 14.53 -7.68
CA PRO A 162 -15.14 14.32 -7.93
C PRO A 162 -14.90 13.81 -9.36
N ASN A 163 -14.18 14.59 -10.19
CA ASN A 163 -13.68 14.12 -11.50
C ASN A 163 -12.26 13.56 -11.35
N ILE A 164 -12.13 12.45 -10.61
CA ILE A 164 -10.85 11.76 -10.42
C ILE A 164 -10.97 10.30 -10.83
N GLN A 165 -9.92 9.81 -11.47
CA GLN A 165 -9.79 8.42 -11.84
C GLN A 165 -8.68 7.80 -11.00
N ILE A 166 -9.04 6.78 -10.21
CA ILE A 166 -8.08 5.92 -9.52
C ILE A 166 -8.09 4.56 -10.17
N ARG A 167 -6.92 3.94 -10.31
CA ARG A 167 -6.79 2.60 -10.91
C ARG A 167 -6.20 1.66 -9.90
N LEU A 168 -6.92 0.58 -9.57
CA LEU A 168 -6.39 -0.53 -8.79
C LEU A 168 -5.35 -1.29 -9.64
N MET A 169 -4.18 -1.54 -9.06
CA MET A 169 -3.06 -2.23 -9.70
C MET A 169 -2.69 -3.46 -8.88
N ARG A 170 -2.32 -4.55 -9.56
CA ARG A 170 -1.75 -5.72 -8.88
C ARG A 170 -0.48 -5.35 -8.14
N ASN A 171 -0.33 -5.85 -6.92
CA ASN A 171 0.92 -5.66 -6.18
C ASN A 171 2.03 -6.46 -6.86
N HIS A 172 3.24 -5.90 -6.85
CA HIS A 172 4.41 -6.60 -7.34
C HIS A 172 4.94 -7.52 -6.24
N THR A 173 4.84 -8.83 -6.44
CA THR A 173 5.49 -9.85 -5.63
C THR A 173 6.76 -10.34 -6.33
N PRO A 174 7.95 -10.21 -5.70
CA PRO A 174 9.14 -10.89 -6.17
C PRO A 174 8.89 -12.40 -6.31
N PRO A 175 9.55 -13.07 -7.27
CA PRO A 175 9.39 -14.51 -7.45
C PRO A 175 9.83 -15.26 -6.18
N GLY A 176 8.94 -16.07 -5.62
CA GLY A 176 9.19 -16.87 -4.42
C GLY A 176 8.69 -16.26 -3.11
N GLU A 177 8.23 -15.01 -3.11
CA GLU A 177 7.58 -14.39 -1.95
C GLU A 177 6.05 -14.56 -2.00
N ALA A 178 5.44 -14.73 -0.83
CA ALA A 178 4.00 -14.80 -0.69
C ALA A 178 3.35 -13.45 -0.98
N TYR A 179 2.17 -13.46 -1.59
CA TYR A 179 1.40 -12.25 -1.89
C TYR A 179 0.86 -11.62 -0.61
N ASP A 180 1.12 -10.32 -0.42
CA ASP A 180 0.56 -9.57 0.70
C ASP A 180 -0.87 -9.15 0.37
N THR A 181 -1.82 -9.79 1.06
CA THR A 181 -3.26 -9.64 0.91
C THR A 181 -3.79 -8.40 1.64
N SER A 182 -3.04 -7.91 2.62
CA SER A 182 -3.43 -6.75 3.42
C SER A 182 -3.11 -5.42 2.75
N ILE A 183 -2.41 -5.47 1.61
CA ILE A 183 -1.96 -4.29 0.89
C ILE A 183 -2.67 -4.20 -0.47
N ALA A 184 -3.07 -3.00 -0.85
CA ALA A 184 -3.53 -2.68 -2.20
C ALA A 184 -2.74 -1.53 -2.79
N THR A 185 -2.42 -1.62 -4.08
CA THR A 185 -1.70 -0.58 -4.80
C THR A 185 -2.63 0.13 -5.78
N PHE A 186 -2.64 1.47 -5.77
CA PHE A 186 -3.41 2.30 -6.69
C PHE A 186 -2.50 3.23 -7.50
N ARG A 187 -2.86 3.47 -8.77
CA ARG A 187 -2.39 4.63 -9.52
C ARG A 187 -3.38 5.76 -9.32
N ILE A 188 -2.89 6.91 -8.87
CA ILE A 188 -3.69 8.09 -8.52
C ILE A 188 -3.17 9.33 -9.26
N PRO A 189 -4.01 10.36 -9.43
CA PRO A 189 -3.56 11.63 -9.99
C PRO A 189 -2.42 12.25 -9.17
N PRO A 190 -1.44 12.91 -9.80
CA PRO A 190 -0.32 13.53 -9.10
C PRO A 190 -0.74 14.69 -8.18
N SER A 191 -1.91 15.29 -8.41
CA SER A 191 -2.50 16.31 -7.54
C SER A 191 -3.13 15.74 -6.26
N MET A 192 -3.49 14.45 -6.24
CA MET A 192 -4.22 13.84 -5.11
C MET A 192 -3.31 13.61 -3.90
N THR A 193 -3.80 13.94 -2.71
CA THR A 193 -3.07 13.74 -1.44
C THR A 193 -3.46 12.43 -0.74
N LYS A 194 -2.73 12.07 0.32
CA LYS A 194 -3.03 10.87 1.13
C LYS A 194 -4.39 10.96 1.81
N ASN A 195 -4.74 12.14 2.32
CA ASN A 195 -5.99 12.37 3.03
C ASN A 195 -7.18 12.37 2.07
N ASP A 196 -7.01 12.94 0.87
CA ASP A 196 -8.04 12.87 -0.18
C ASP A 196 -8.31 11.43 -0.57
N LEU A 197 -7.26 10.60 -0.72
CA LEU A 197 -7.41 9.19 -1.06
C LEU A 197 -8.12 8.41 0.05
N ARG A 198 -7.72 8.61 1.31
CA ARG A 198 -8.41 8.00 2.47
C ARG A 198 -9.89 8.33 2.46
N SER A 199 -10.21 9.61 2.34
CA SER A 199 -11.60 10.10 2.37
C SER A 199 -12.39 9.58 1.17
N TYR A 200 -11.78 9.54 -0.01
CA TYR A 200 -12.39 9.03 -1.24
C TYR A 200 -12.69 7.52 -1.14
N LEU A 201 -11.73 6.72 -0.70
CA LEU A 201 -11.92 5.27 -0.54
C LEU A 201 -13.00 4.96 0.49
N TYR A 202 -13.04 5.70 1.60
CA TYR A 202 -14.09 5.51 2.61
C TYR A 202 -15.47 5.97 2.12
N ALA A 203 -15.58 7.17 1.54
CA ALA A 203 -16.87 7.75 1.16
C ALA A 203 -17.49 7.09 -0.08
N VAL A 204 -16.67 6.70 -1.08
CA VAL A 204 -17.16 6.13 -2.34
C VAL A 204 -17.27 4.61 -2.29
N TYR A 205 -16.28 3.95 -1.68
CA TYR A 205 -16.20 2.48 -1.67
C TYR A 205 -16.50 1.86 -0.31
N GLY A 206 -16.73 2.66 0.74
CA GLY A 206 -16.90 2.13 2.10
C GLY A 206 -15.65 1.44 2.63
N LEU A 207 -14.47 1.71 2.07
CA LEU A 207 -13.24 0.95 2.35
C LEU A 207 -12.43 1.63 3.47
N PRO A 208 -12.40 1.08 4.70
CA PRO A 208 -11.54 1.60 5.76
C PRO A 208 -10.08 1.21 5.49
N VAL A 209 -9.18 2.20 5.64
CA VAL A 209 -7.75 2.04 5.35
C VAL A 209 -6.91 2.38 6.57
N THR A 210 -5.92 1.53 6.87
CA THR A 210 -5.06 1.67 8.05
C THR A 210 -3.95 2.70 7.81
N PHE A 211 -3.18 2.51 6.74
CA PHE A 211 -2.12 3.43 6.34
C PHE A 211 -2.10 3.67 4.83
N ILE A 212 -1.52 4.81 4.44
CA ILE A 212 -1.31 5.15 3.02
C ILE A 212 0.12 5.65 2.84
N ARG A 213 0.86 5.01 1.93
CA ARG A 213 2.16 5.47 1.43
C ARG A 213 1.99 5.91 -0.01
N THR A 214 2.71 6.96 -0.41
CA THR A 214 2.57 7.52 -1.76
C THR A 214 3.93 7.86 -2.33
N ASP A 215 4.15 7.44 -3.57
CA ASP A 215 5.40 7.66 -4.30
C ASP A 215 5.07 8.31 -5.65
N ASN A 216 5.87 9.29 -6.09
CA ASN A 216 5.71 9.92 -7.40
C ASN A 216 6.66 9.27 -8.40
N TYR A 217 6.13 8.56 -9.38
CA TYR A 217 6.90 7.92 -10.44
C TYR A 217 7.11 8.89 -11.59
N ILE A 218 8.37 9.27 -11.80
CA ILE A 218 8.79 10.11 -12.92
C ILE A 218 9.15 9.18 -14.09
N ALA A 219 8.51 9.40 -15.24
CA ALA A 219 8.83 8.69 -16.47
C ALA A 219 10.30 8.92 -16.87
N PRO A 220 11.01 7.90 -17.38
CA PRO A 220 12.39 8.07 -17.84
C PRO A 220 12.50 9.14 -18.93
N GLN A 221 13.52 9.99 -18.78
CA GLN A 221 13.86 11.07 -19.70
C GLN A 221 15.19 10.74 -20.37
N ALA A 222 15.32 11.05 -21.66
CA ALA A 222 16.56 10.90 -22.41
C ALA A 222 16.93 12.23 -23.07
N ARG A 223 18.22 12.43 -23.30
CA ARG A 223 18.70 13.56 -24.10
C ARG A 223 18.42 13.27 -25.57
N VAL A 224 17.78 14.21 -26.25
CA VAL A 224 17.62 14.13 -27.71
C VAL A 224 18.91 14.65 -28.35
N GLY A 225 19.54 13.80 -29.16
CA GLY A 225 20.86 14.06 -29.75
C GLY A 225 20.95 15.34 -30.57
N THR A 226 19.85 15.78 -31.18
CA THR A 226 19.82 16.95 -32.07
C THR A 226 19.76 18.29 -31.32
N THR A 227 19.16 18.34 -30.14
CA THR A 227 18.82 19.61 -29.47
C THR A 227 19.42 19.73 -28.06
N ASN A 228 20.18 18.71 -27.61
CA ASN A 228 20.73 18.58 -26.26
C ASN A 228 19.72 18.90 -25.13
N SER A 229 18.43 18.74 -25.41
CA SER A 229 17.34 18.94 -24.45
C SER A 229 16.93 17.60 -23.85
N LEU A 230 16.60 17.61 -22.56
CA LEU A 230 16.01 16.47 -21.89
C LEU A 230 14.54 16.36 -22.33
N GLN A 231 14.21 15.30 -23.05
CA GLN A 231 12.84 15.01 -23.43
C GLN A 231 12.43 13.65 -22.89
N ARG A 232 11.12 13.46 -22.69
CA ARG A 232 10.59 12.15 -22.33
C ARG A 232 10.83 11.18 -23.48
N ILE A 233 11.28 9.97 -23.16
CA ILE A 233 11.44 8.91 -24.17
C ILE A 233 10.07 8.64 -24.83
N LYS A 234 10.04 8.67 -26.16
CA LYS A 234 8.82 8.36 -26.94
C LYS A 234 8.38 6.92 -26.63
N GLY A 235 7.11 6.74 -26.27
CA GLY A 235 6.56 5.44 -25.86
C GLY A 235 6.78 5.06 -24.39
N SER A 236 7.47 5.89 -23.60
CA SER A 236 7.59 5.68 -22.15
C SER A 236 6.25 5.87 -21.43
N GLU A 237 6.04 5.11 -20.34
CA GLU A 237 4.90 5.29 -19.45
C GLU A 237 4.78 6.75 -18.99
N LYS A 238 3.55 7.22 -18.77
CA LYS A 238 3.32 8.57 -18.23
C LYS A 238 3.78 8.63 -16.78
N THR A 239 4.23 9.80 -16.32
CA THR A 239 4.41 10.07 -14.88
C THR A 239 3.09 9.81 -14.15
N TYR A 240 3.14 9.04 -13.07
CA TYR A 240 1.98 8.75 -12.23
C TYR A 240 2.36 8.77 -10.76
N LYS A 241 1.37 8.97 -9.89
CA LYS A 241 1.56 8.78 -8.46
C LYS A 241 1.04 7.40 -8.07
N ARG A 242 1.86 6.62 -7.37
CA ARG A 242 1.49 5.34 -6.79
C ARG A 242 1.07 5.55 -5.34
N ALA A 243 -0.01 4.93 -4.93
CA ALA A 243 -0.43 4.86 -3.54
C ALA A 243 -0.48 3.40 -3.10
N VAL A 244 0.28 3.06 -2.06
CA VAL A 244 0.22 1.76 -1.38
C VAL A 244 -0.64 1.95 -0.14
N VAL A 245 -1.70 1.17 -0.05
CA VAL A 245 -2.75 1.31 0.95
C VAL A 245 -2.80 0.03 1.78
N GLY A 246 -2.74 0.18 3.10
CA GLY A 246 -3.04 -0.90 4.03
C GLY A 246 -4.55 -1.03 4.21
N LEU A 247 -5.08 -2.19 3.89
CA LEU A 247 -6.47 -2.56 4.08
C LEU A 247 -6.69 -3.07 5.50
N LEU A 248 -7.92 -2.92 6.00
CA LEU A 248 -8.35 -3.57 7.25
C LEU A 248 -8.68 -5.05 7.01
N GLU A 249 -9.33 -5.34 5.88
CA GLU A 249 -9.71 -6.68 5.45
C GLU A 249 -8.78 -7.15 4.32
N PRO A 250 -8.29 -8.41 4.37
CA PRO A 250 -7.45 -8.94 3.30
C PRO A 250 -8.21 -9.03 1.98
N PHE A 251 -7.54 -8.66 0.88
CA PHE A 251 -8.11 -8.69 -0.46
C PHE A 251 -7.24 -9.51 -1.41
N HIS A 252 -7.89 -10.36 -2.19
CA HIS A 252 -7.28 -11.12 -3.27
C HIS A 252 -7.90 -10.77 -4.61
N TYR A 253 -7.10 -10.91 -5.67
CA TYR A 253 -7.60 -10.74 -7.02
C TYR A 253 -8.37 -11.99 -7.46
N PRO A 254 -9.46 -11.84 -8.22
CA PRO A 254 -10.26 -12.97 -8.67
C PRO A 254 -9.50 -13.97 -9.55
N ASP A 255 -8.39 -13.55 -10.18
CA ASP A 255 -7.56 -14.42 -11.03
C ASP A 255 -6.33 -14.98 -10.30
N ASP A 256 -6.24 -14.81 -8.97
CA ASP A 256 -5.11 -15.29 -8.19
C ASP A 256 -5.15 -16.82 -8.06
N VAL A 257 -4.24 -17.50 -8.76
CA VAL A 257 -4.20 -18.97 -8.83
C VAL A 257 -4.00 -19.61 -7.47
N ALA A 258 -3.21 -19.00 -6.59
CA ALA A 258 -2.90 -19.59 -5.30
C ALA A 258 -4.15 -19.62 -4.40
N GLU A 259 -4.96 -18.57 -4.42
CA GLU A 259 -6.23 -18.55 -3.69
C GLU A 259 -7.28 -19.45 -4.36
N LEU A 260 -7.38 -19.43 -5.70
CA LEU A 260 -8.30 -20.32 -6.41
C LEU A 260 -8.00 -21.79 -6.08
N ASP A 261 -6.73 -22.18 -6.09
CA ASP A 261 -6.31 -23.54 -5.71
C ASP A 261 -6.60 -23.81 -4.23
N ALA A 262 -6.31 -22.86 -3.33
CA ALA A 262 -6.62 -23.00 -1.91
C ALA A 262 -8.13 -23.16 -1.63
N ILE A 263 -8.98 -22.41 -2.33
CA ILE A 263 -10.45 -22.53 -2.25
C ILE A 263 -10.91 -23.87 -2.81
N ILE A 264 -10.32 -24.34 -3.91
CA ILE A 264 -10.67 -25.61 -4.57
C ILE A 264 -10.27 -26.80 -3.69
N ASP A 265 -9.12 -26.73 -3.03
CA ASP A 265 -8.59 -27.80 -2.18
C ASP A 265 -9.26 -27.83 -0.81
N SER A 266 -9.77 -26.70 -0.33
CA SER A 266 -10.48 -26.61 0.95
C SER A 266 -11.78 -27.45 0.91
N PRO A 267 -12.04 -28.30 1.93
CA PRO A 267 -13.28 -29.06 2.01
C PRO A 267 -14.45 -28.09 2.24
N ALA A 268 -15.45 -28.15 1.36
CA ALA A 268 -16.67 -27.37 1.51
C ALA A 268 -17.61 -28.06 2.51
N THR A 269 -17.88 -27.42 3.64
CA THR A 269 -18.82 -27.90 4.67
C THR A 269 -20.21 -27.31 4.52
N ASP A 270 -20.29 -26.07 4.02
CA ASP A 270 -21.53 -25.29 3.96
C ASP A 270 -21.90 -24.95 2.50
N ALA A 271 -23.20 -24.73 2.23
CA ALA A 271 -23.68 -24.39 0.89
C ALA A 271 -23.02 -23.12 0.31
N GLU A 272 -22.69 -22.14 1.15
CA GLU A 272 -21.98 -20.93 0.73
C GLU A 272 -20.53 -21.22 0.30
N SER A 273 -19.87 -22.15 0.99
CA SER A 273 -18.51 -22.58 0.64
C SER A 273 -18.48 -23.38 -0.67
N GLU A 274 -19.51 -24.18 -0.97
CA GLU A 274 -19.67 -24.86 -2.26
C GLU A 274 -19.88 -23.86 -3.41
N LEU A 275 -20.67 -22.80 -3.17
CA LEU A 275 -20.86 -21.74 -4.15
C LEU A 275 -19.54 -20.99 -4.43
N ARG A 276 -18.75 -20.70 -3.38
CA ARG A 276 -17.42 -20.10 -3.55
C ARG A 276 -16.48 -21.01 -4.34
N ARG A 277 -16.50 -22.32 -4.05
CA ARG A 277 -15.70 -23.33 -4.75
C ARG A 277 -16.06 -23.47 -6.22
N SER A 278 -17.36 -23.56 -6.54
CA SER A 278 -17.84 -23.65 -7.92
C SER A 278 -17.46 -22.42 -8.75
N ARG A 279 -17.60 -21.21 -8.18
CA ARG A 279 -17.13 -19.96 -8.81
C ARG A 279 -15.62 -19.97 -9.03
N ALA A 280 -14.84 -20.47 -8.07
CA ALA A 280 -13.39 -20.57 -8.21
C ALA A 280 -12.97 -21.52 -9.35
N ILE A 281 -13.62 -22.69 -9.45
CA ILE A 281 -13.39 -23.65 -10.54
C ILE A 281 -13.71 -23.01 -11.91
N GLU A 282 -14.84 -22.32 -12.01
CA GLU A 282 -15.24 -21.64 -13.23
C GLU A 282 -14.26 -20.52 -13.62
N GLY A 283 -13.83 -19.71 -12.65
CA GLY A 283 -12.82 -18.67 -12.83
C GLY A 283 -11.50 -19.24 -13.35
N LYS A 284 -11.03 -20.35 -12.76
CA LYS A 284 -9.81 -21.05 -13.19
C LYS A 284 -9.92 -21.55 -14.64
N LYS A 285 -11.04 -22.18 -15.01
CA LYS A 285 -11.30 -22.65 -16.39
C LYS A 285 -11.29 -21.51 -17.40
N LYS A 286 -12.06 -20.43 -17.14
CA LYS A 286 -12.10 -19.24 -18.01
C LYS A 286 -10.71 -18.64 -18.22
N ARG A 287 -9.89 -18.61 -17.17
CA ARG A 287 -8.51 -18.14 -17.24
C ARG A 287 -7.63 -19.05 -18.09
N GLU A 288 -7.70 -20.37 -17.92
CA GLU A 288 -6.96 -21.35 -18.72
C GLU A 288 -7.36 -21.27 -20.20
N GLU A 289 -8.65 -21.17 -20.50
CA GLU A 289 -9.18 -20.97 -21.85
C GLU A 289 -8.65 -19.69 -22.48
N TRP A 290 -8.68 -18.56 -21.76
CA TRP A 290 -8.15 -17.29 -22.25
C TRP A 290 -6.62 -17.35 -22.49
N MET A 291 -5.87 -17.95 -21.57
CA MET A 291 -4.43 -18.15 -21.70
C MET A 291 -4.09 -19.02 -22.92
N ASN A 292 -4.84 -20.11 -23.12
CA ASN A 292 -4.69 -20.97 -24.28
C ASN A 292 -5.04 -20.24 -25.59
N ALA A 293 -6.10 -19.42 -25.60
CA ALA A 293 -6.48 -18.64 -26.76
C ALA A 293 -5.44 -17.58 -27.14
N GLN A 294 -4.87 -16.85 -26.17
CA GLN A 294 -3.90 -15.78 -26.46
C GLN A 294 -2.47 -16.25 -26.68
N PHE A 295 -2.01 -17.23 -25.90
CA PHE A 295 -0.61 -17.62 -25.89
C PHE A 295 -0.35 -18.99 -26.53
N MET A 296 -1.41 -19.70 -26.96
CA MET A 296 -1.32 -21.07 -27.44
C MET A 296 -0.52 -21.96 -26.48
N SER A 297 -0.74 -21.81 -25.16
CA SER A 297 0.06 -22.50 -24.14
C SER A 297 0.02 -24.02 -24.30
N ASP A 298 -1.14 -24.61 -24.58
CA ASP A 298 -1.28 -26.04 -24.87
C ASP A 298 -0.47 -26.47 -26.10
N LEU A 299 -0.43 -25.64 -27.14
CA LEU A 299 0.38 -25.91 -28.32
C LEU A 299 1.87 -25.90 -27.94
N GLN A 300 2.33 -24.91 -27.17
CA GLN A 300 3.72 -24.86 -26.72
C GLN A 300 4.08 -26.03 -25.80
N VAL A 301 3.21 -26.41 -24.86
CA VAL A 301 3.40 -27.58 -23.98
C VAL A 301 3.45 -28.85 -24.81
N SER A 302 2.56 -29.02 -25.79
CA SER A 302 2.55 -30.18 -26.69
C SER A 302 3.79 -30.22 -27.59
N GLN A 303 4.25 -29.07 -28.10
CA GLN A 303 5.49 -28.96 -28.88
C GLN A 303 6.71 -29.25 -28.01
N ARG A 304 6.76 -28.74 -26.77
CA ARG A 304 7.81 -29.04 -25.79
C ARG A 304 7.80 -30.52 -25.42
N LYS A 305 6.63 -31.13 -25.21
CA LYS A 305 6.50 -32.57 -24.95
C LYS A 305 6.95 -33.39 -26.15
N ARG A 306 6.62 -32.97 -27.38
CA ARG A 306 7.07 -33.61 -28.63
C ARG A 306 8.57 -33.45 -28.84
N SER A 307 9.15 -32.27 -28.60
CA SER A 307 10.59 -32.04 -28.73
C SER A 307 11.36 -32.78 -27.64
N MET A 308 10.89 -32.75 -26.40
CA MET A 308 11.41 -33.56 -25.29
C MET A 308 11.28 -35.05 -25.61
N MET A 309 10.18 -35.51 -26.21
CA MET A 309 10.08 -36.89 -26.68
C MET A 309 11.09 -37.20 -27.77
N LYS A 310 11.36 -36.29 -28.73
CA LYS A 310 12.40 -36.49 -29.75
C LYS A 310 13.82 -36.54 -29.15
N LEU A 311 14.11 -35.67 -28.18
CA LEU A 311 15.36 -35.65 -27.42
C LEU A 311 15.52 -36.91 -26.56
N ALA A 312 14.47 -37.31 -25.84
CA ALA A 312 14.40 -38.56 -25.09
C ALA A 312 14.37 -39.80 -26.00
N LYS A 313 13.96 -39.68 -27.26
CA LYS A 313 14.04 -40.76 -28.26
C LYS A 313 15.49 -41.11 -28.62
N GLY A 314 16.44 -40.17 -28.42
CA GLY A 314 17.87 -40.45 -28.43
C GLY A 314 18.33 -41.27 -27.21
N TRP A 315 17.61 -41.15 -26.08
CA TRP A 315 17.79 -41.96 -24.89
C TRP A 315 16.89 -43.21 -24.94
N ARG A 316 17.11 -44.04 -25.97
CA ARG A 316 16.65 -45.45 -26.08
C ARG A 316 15.31 -45.76 -25.39
N TRP A 317 14.22 -45.22 -25.95
CA TRP A 317 12.88 -45.74 -25.74
C TRP A 317 12.80 -47.12 -26.42
N ARG A 318 13.42 -48.15 -25.81
CA ARG A 318 13.24 -49.54 -26.23
C ARG A 318 11.89 -49.97 -25.70
N GLY A 319 10.87 -49.94 -26.56
CA GLY A 319 9.59 -50.57 -26.28
C GLY A 319 9.81 -52.03 -25.90
N GLN A 320 9.02 -52.53 -24.95
CA GLN A 320 9.05 -53.89 -24.43
C GLN A 320 8.83 -54.97 -25.50
N THR A 321 8.51 -54.59 -26.74
CA THR A 321 8.08 -55.47 -27.83
C THR A 321 8.98 -55.49 -29.06
N HIS A 322 10.09 -54.74 -29.11
CA HIS A 322 11.05 -54.90 -30.21
C HIS A 322 12.00 -56.08 -29.97
N ASP A 323 12.39 -56.75 -31.07
CA ASP A 323 13.31 -57.90 -31.19
C ASP A 323 14.64 -57.70 -30.47
N ASN A 324 14.59 -57.75 -29.15
CA ASN A 324 15.74 -57.74 -28.28
C ASN A 324 16.06 -59.20 -27.98
N SER A 325 17.30 -59.62 -28.22
CA SER A 325 17.74 -61.00 -27.99
C SER A 325 17.37 -61.50 -26.59
N GLY A 326 17.35 -60.62 -25.58
CA GLY A 326 16.89 -60.96 -24.22
C GLY A 326 15.39 -61.29 -24.08
N ASN A 327 14.50 -60.68 -24.87
CA ASN A 327 13.07 -61.05 -24.89
C ASN A 327 12.87 -62.38 -25.62
N ILE A 328 13.57 -62.57 -26.75
CA ILE A 328 13.57 -63.84 -27.49
C ILE A 328 14.07 -64.97 -26.58
N VAL A 329 15.16 -64.74 -25.83
CA VAL A 329 15.68 -65.71 -24.85
C VAL A 329 14.66 -65.98 -23.74
N ARG A 330 13.98 -64.97 -23.19
CA ARG A 330 12.93 -65.17 -22.18
C ARG A 330 11.76 -66.00 -22.72
N GLU A 331 11.35 -65.76 -23.96
CA GLU A 331 10.27 -66.51 -24.61
C GLU A 331 10.69 -67.95 -24.93
N ILE A 332 11.94 -68.16 -25.35
CA ILE A 332 12.54 -69.49 -25.52
C ILE A 332 12.59 -70.24 -24.18
N MET A 333 13.03 -69.59 -23.10
CA MET A 333 13.07 -70.20 -21.77
C MET A 333 11.67 -70.59 -21.28
N LYS A 334 10.67 -69.74 -21.51
CA LYS A 334 9.28 -70.04 -21.17
C LYS A 334 8.76 -71.27 -21.93
N LYS A 335 8.99 -71.34 -23.24
CA LYS A 335 8.63 -72.51 -24.06
C LYS A 335 9.38 -73.77 -23.65
N ARG A 336 10.65 -73.64 -23.23
CA ARG A 336 11.45 -74.77 -22.73
C ARG A 336 10.86 -75.32 -21.43
N GLN A 337 10.48 -74.44 -20.52
CA GLN A 337 9.87 -74.80 -19.24
C GLN A 337 8.50 -75.47 -19.44
N GLU A 338 7.67 -74.95 -20.35
CA GLU A 338 6.39 -75.58 -20.72
C GLU A 338 6.60 -77.01 -21.27
N ARG A 339 7.63 -77.21 -22.09
CA ARG A 339 7.99 -78.53 -22.63
C ARG A 339 8.49 -79.48 -21.55
N GLU A 340 9.36 -79.01 -20.66
CA GLU A 340 9.90 -79.81 -19.55
C GLU A 340 8.79 -80.24 -18.59
N ASN A 341 7.83 -79.36 -18.30
CA ASN A 341 6.66 -79.68 -17.49
C ASN A 341 5.78 -80.75 -18.16
N ALA A 342 5.50 -80.62 -19.46
CA ALA A 342 4.73 -81.63 -20.19
C ALA A 342 5.42 -83.00 -20.21
N VAL A 343 6.74 -83.02 -20.38
CA VAL A 343 7.53 -84.27 -20.31
C VAL A 343 7.49 -84.85 -18.88
N ALA A 344 7.63 -84.02 -17.85
CA ALA A 344 7.56 -84.46 -16.46
C ALA A 344 6.19 -85.08 -16.13
N GLU A 345 5.09 -84.51 -16.63
CA GLU A 345 3.74 -85.08 -16.48
C GLU A 345 3.61 -86.45 -17.15
N ILE A 346 4.13 -86.62 -18.37
CA ILE A 346 4.11 -87.90 -19.09
C ILE A 346 4.94 -88.96 -18.33
N VAL A 347 6.14 -88.61 -17.88
CA VAL A 347 7.01 -89.51 -17.11
C VAL A 347 6.34 -89.91 -15.80
N LYS A 348 5.69 -88.96 -15.10
CA LYS A 348 4.94 -89.23 -13.87
C LYS A 348 3.75 -90.16 -14.13
N GLY A 349 3.06 -89.98 -15.26
CA GLY A 349 1.99 -90.88 -15.70
C GLY A 349 2.47 -92.30 -16.00
N LEU A 350 3.64 -92.44 -16.63
CA LEU A 350 4.26 -93.75 -16.90
C LEU A 350 4.75 -94.44 -15.61
N SER A 351 5.28 -93.68 -14.64
CA SER A 351 5.74 -94.24 -13.36
C SER A 351 4.62 -94.68 -12.42
N LEU A 352 3.37 -94.27 -12.68
CA LEU A 352 2.19 -94.71 -11.93
C LEU A 352 1.48 -95.90 -12.58
N GLY A 353 1.91 -96.30 -13.78
CA GLY A 353 1.37 -97.43 -14.54
C GLY A 353 2.24 -98.69 -14.53
N ALA A 354 3.34 -98.69 -13.78
CA ALA A 354 4.19 -99.85 -13.46
C ALA A 354 4.13 -100.08 -11.94
#